data_AF-A0A970W6F9-F1
#
_entry.id   AF-A0A970W6F9-F1
#
_cell.length_a   1.000
_cell.length_b   1.000
_cell.length_c   1.000
_cell.angle_alpha   90.00
_cell.angle_beta   90.00
_cell.angle_gamma   90.00
#
_symmetry.space_group_name_H-M   'P 1'
#
loop_
_entity.id
_entity.type
_entity.pdbx_description
1 polymer ?
#
loop_
_entity_poly.entity_id
_entity_poly.type
_entity_poly.pdbx_seq_one_letter_code
_entity_poly.pdbx_strand_id
1 'polypeptide(L)'
;MPRVLDGPASPHFHPIPLPGNVARAALPQSGVSSEMAAAAEHAPSGACVAWGIPFTVGDPIVVGASPVTVALAPTRAPWLIWLHTSDLRPLAPNADGLIPASTGQGHLGERAADYVMLYEDGSEERASIRRRHQIGAFTRRWGENCFQAVADHKPHPLPAQQEQVSPLSRSWGRSQTRASAADGAPWVNWLWAWENPHPERAIVGLRFEPAAGTVVIFGLAAGTASEQPLRWGVRRKACLTLSEGEAFLRDLDEHGLLQQVQLDMGQVIQATPRLLYPNESWSASYNNQLPAVSAQEVLIEYAAHPDACFHLADGRVIPVREVEDATPDPKGLGKPLGSIPPAQQRVTIRAVDKASGQPVPV
;
A
#
# COMPACT_ATOMS: atom_id res chain seq x y z
N MET A 1 -14.83 -3.50 -16.22
CA MET A 1 -13.44 -3.97 -16.31
C MET A 1 -12.78 -3.76 -14.96
N PRO A 2 -11.86 -4.62 -14.52
CA PRO A 2 -11.22 -4.49 -13.22
C PRO A 2 -10.46 -3.17 -13.13
N ARG A 3 -10.68 -2.45 -12.04
CA ARG A 3 -9.90 -1.27 -11.64
C ARG A 3 -9.27 -1.58 -10.30
N VAL A 4 -8.05 -1.11 -10.10
CA VAL A 4 -7.43 -1.08 -8.77
C VAL A 4 -7.70 0.31 -8.22
N LEU A 5 -8.48 0.40 -7.13
CA LEU A 5 -8.83 1.65 -6.46
C LEU A 5 -8.72 1.41 -4.96
N ASP A 6 -7.52 1.58 -4.42
CA ASP A 6 -7.24 1.31 -3.00
C ASP A 6 -7.29 2.55 -2.10
N GLY A 7 -7.83 3.66 -2.61
CA GLY A 7 -8.00 4.91 -1.87
C GLY A 7 -7.92 6.15 -2.76
N PRO A 8 -7.78 7.34 -2.15
CA PRO A 8 -7.62 8.59 -2.88
C PRO A 8 -6.25 8.67 -3.56
N ALA A 9 -6.19 9.37 -4.69
CA ALA A 9 -4.93 9.63 -5.39
C ALA A 9 -4.18 10.81 -4.76
N SER A 10 -2.88 10.63 -4.56
CA SER A 10 -1.99 11.65 -4.07
C SER A 10 -1.73 12.72 -5.13
N PRO A 11 -1.74 14.02 -4.76
CA PRO A 11 -1.41 15.09 -5.67
C PRO A 11 0.08 15.11 -6.07
N HIS A 12 0.93 14.34 -5.38
CA HIS A 12 2.38 14.27 -5.64
C HIS A 12 2.76 13.41 -6.84
N PHE A 13 1.79 12.73 -7.44
CA PHE A 13 2.00 11.81 -8.55
C PHE A 13 1.03 12.10 -9.69
N HIS A 14 1.48 11.86 -10.92
CA HIS A 14 0.64 11.90 -12.11
C HIS A 14 0.93 10.69 -13.00
N PRO A 15 -0.10 10.14 -13.68
CA PRO A 15 0.09 9.03 -14.59
C PRO A 15 0.86 9.47 -15.83
N ILE A 16 1.79 8.63 -16.30
CA ILE A 16 2.43 8.77 -17.60
C ILE A 16 1.77 7.76 -18.55
N PRO A 17 1.09 8.22 -19.62
CA PRO A 17 0.55 7.31 -20.62
C PRO A 17 1.65 6.46 -21.25
N LEU A 18 1.48 5.13 -21.19
CA LEU A 18 2.34 4.19 -21.89
C LEU A 18 1.62 3.65 -23.12
N PRO A 19 2.19 3.79 -24.33
CA PRO A 19 1.65 3.11 -25.51
C PRO A 19 2.00 1.62 -25.43
N GLY A 20 0.99 0.78 -25.20
CA GLY A 20 1.12 -0.67 -25.22
C GLY A 20 1.53 -1.22 -26.58
N ASN A 21 2.22 -2.36 -26.60
CA ASN A 21 2.56 -3.09 -27.83
C ASN A 21 1.62 -4.26 -28.11
N VAL A 22 0.74 -4.61 -27.16
CA VAL A 22 -0.23 -5.69 -27.27
C VAL A 22 -1.59 -5.16 -26.88
N ALA A 23 -2.58 -5.29 -27.77
CA ALA A 23 -3.97 -4.99 -27.44
C ALA A 23 -4.40 -5.83 -26.22
N ARG A 24 -5.07 -5.23 -25.24
CA ARG A 24 -5.45 -5.91 -24.00
C ARG A 24 -6.17 -7.24 -24.24
N ALA A 25 -7.09 -7.29 -25.20
CA ALA A 25 -7.84 -8.50 -25.56
C ALA A 25 -6.97 -9.62 -26.13
N ALA A 26 -5.76 -9.29 -26.63
CA ALA A 26 -4.79 -10.22 -27.19
C ALA A 26 -3.72 -10.66 -26.18
N LEU A 27 -3.73 -10.15 -24.94
CA LEU A 27 -2.81 -10.58 -23.88
C LEU A 27 -2.77 -12.11 -23.68
N PRO A 28 -3.91 -12.85 -23.70
CA PRO A 28 -3.87 -14.31 -23.55
C PRO A 28 -3.11 -15.04 -24.66
N GLN A 29 -2.90 -14.40 -25.83
CA GLN A 29 -2.21 -14.97 -26.98
C GLN A 29 -0.81 -14.37 -27.20
N SER A 30 -0.33 -13.50 -26.31
CA SER A 30 0.92 -12.76 -26.49
C SER A 30 2.16 -13.47 -25.91
N GLY A 31 2.21 -14.80 -25.97
CA GLY A 31 3.34 -15.58 -25.46
C GLY A 31 3.43 -15.63 -23.93
N VAL A 32 2.29 -15.52 -23.24
CA VAL A 32 2.16 -15.74 -21.80
C VAL A 32 1.79 -17.19 -21.49
N SER A 33 1.96 -17.62 -20.25
CA SER A 33 1.54 -18.92 -19.74
C SER A 33 0.02 -19.11 -19.83
N SER A 34 -0.44 -20.36 -19.87
CA SER A 34 -1.87 -20.66 -19.88
C SER A 34 -2.59 -20.14 -18.62
N GLU A 35 -1.88 -20.10 -17.50
CA GLU A 35 -2.38 -19.61 -16.22
C GLU A 35 -2.56 -18.09 -16.26
N MET A 36 -1.58 -17.36 -16.81
CA MET A 36 -1.71 -15.92 -17.01
C MET A 36 -2.82 -15.60 -18.01
N ALA A 37 -2.88 -16.35 -19.11
CA ALA A 37 -3.94 -16.22 -20.11
C ALA A 37 -5.34 -16.41 -19.50
N ALA A 38 -5.51 -17.39 -18.61
CA ALA A 38 -6.76 -17.63 -17.89
C ALA A 38 -7.09 -16.51 -16.89
N ALA A 39 -6.10 -15.92 -16.24
CA ALA A 39 -6.29 -14.84 -15.27
C ALA A 39 -6.40 -13.43 -15.90
N ALA A 40 -6.16 -13.29 -17.21
CA ALA A 40 -6.05 -12.00 -17.89
C ALA A 40 -7.30 -11.12 -17.76
N GLU A 41 -8.48 -11.70 -17.55
CA GLU A 41 -9.72 -10.94 -17.30
C GLU A 41 -9.65 -10.09 -16.03
N HIS A 42 -8.80 -10.45 -15.06
CA HIS A 42 -8.60 -9.76 -13.79
C HIS A 42 -7.52 -8.67 -13.84
N ALA A 43 -6.74 -8.56 -14.93
CA ALA A 43 -5.73 -7.53 -15.07
C ALA A 43 -6.36 -6.10 -14.96
N PRO A 44 -5.66 -5.09 -14.43
CA PRO A 44 -6.22 -3.75 -14.24
C PRO A 44 -6.44 -3.02 -15.57
N SER A 45 -7.36 -2.07 -15.62
CA SER A 45 -7.64 -1.24 -16.80
C SER A 45 -8.21 0.13 -16.44
N GLY A 46 -8.03 1.10 -17.33
CA GLY A 46 -8.51 2.47 -17.16
C GLY A 46 -7.81 3.21 -16.04
N ALA A 47 -8.51 4.18 -15.44
CA ALA A 47 -7.99 4.92 -14.29
C ALA A 47 -7.92 4.00 -13.05
N CYS A 48 -6.73 3.87 -12.49
CA CYS A 48 -6.43 3.10 -11.29
C CYS A 48 -5.70 3.97 -10.26
N VAL A 49 -5.82 3.63 -8.99
CA VAL A 49 -5.05 4.16 -7.86
C VAL A 49 -4.54 2.99 -7.05
N ALA A 50 -3.22 2.91 -6.92
CA ALA A 50 -2.52 1.88 -6.18
C ALA A 50 -1.52 2.54 -5.23
N TRP A 51 -1.62 2.29 -3.93
CA TRP A 51 -0.84 2.96 -2.88
C TRP A 51 -0.97 4.49 -2.88
N GLY A 52 -2.13 5.00 -3.29
CA GLY A 52 -2.35 6.43 -3.50
C GLY A 52 -1.69 6.99 -4.76
N ILE A 53 -1.10 6.15 -5.63
CA ILE A 53 -0.43 6.58 -6.85
C ILE A 53 -1.38 6.38 -8.05
N PRO A 54 -1.70 7.42 -8.82
CA PRO A 54 -2.61 7.32 -9.95
C PRO A 54 -1.93 6.75 -11.20
N PHE A 55 -2.63 5.85 -11.88
CA PHE A 55 -2.22 5.23 -13.15
C PHE A 55 -3.32 5.34 -14.21
N THR A 56 -2.92 5.46 -15.47
CA THR A 56 -3.80 5.28 -16.63
C THR A 56 -3.41 3.99 -17.33
N VAL A 57 -4.17 2.93 -17.12
CA VAL A 57 -3.86 1.59 -17.64
C VAL A 57 -4.59 1.37 -18.97
N GLY A 58 -3.83 1.40 -20.06
CA GLY A 58 -4.30 1.11 -21.41
C GLY A 58 -3.97 -0.31 -21.86
N ASP A 59 -3.55 -0.41 -23.11
CA ASP A 59 -2.95 -1.63 -23.65
C ASP A 59 -1.60 -1.90 -22.96
N PRO A 60 -1.32 -3.15 -22.53
CA PRO A 60 -0.08 -3.47 -21.84
C PRO A 60 1.12 -3.48 -22.79
N ILE A 61 2.30 -3.32 -22.19
CA ILE A 61 3.57 -3.66 -22.81
C ILE A 61 3.97 -5.07 -22.39
N VAL A 62 4.07 -6.00 -23.34
CA VAL A 62 4.54 -7.36 -23.11
C VAL A 62 5.99 -7.48 -23.59
N VAL A 63 6.88 -7.86 -22.67
CA VAL A 63 8.32 -8.01 -22.88
C VAL A 63 8.65 -9.49 -22.77
N GLY A 64 8.83 -10.14 -23.92
CA GLY A 64 9.09 -11.57 -24.05
C GLY A 64 10.49 -11.87 -24.62
N ALA A 65 10.62 -11.92 -25.95
CA ALA A 65 11.87 -12.30 -26.62
C ALA A 65 12.63 -11.14 -27.28
N SER A 66 11.96 -10.03 -27.60
CA SER A 66 12.57 -8.89 -28.29
C SER A 66 12.41 -7.60 -27.48
N PRO A 67 13.39 -6.68 -27.55
CA PRO A 67 13.27 -5.38 -26.92
C PRO A 67 12.06 -4.59 -27.42
N VAL A 68 11.43 -3.84 -26.52
CA VAL A 68 10.32 -2.93 -26.85
C VAL A 68 10.77 -1.52 -26.49
N THR A 69 10.62 -0.58 -27.43
CA THR A 69 10.94 0.84 -27.18
C THR A 69 9.68 1.67 -27.34
N VAL A 70 9.44 2.56 -26.37
CA VAL A 70 8.30 3.49 -26.37
C VAL A 70 8.79 4.91 -26.21
N ALA A 71 8.23 5.82 -27.01
CA ALA A 71 8.46 7.25 -26.84
C ALA A 71 7.56 7.78 -25.72
N LEU A 72 8.09 8.72 -24.94
CA LEU A 72 7.36 9.43 -23.89
C LEU A 72 7.31 10.92 -24.20
N ALA A 73 6.28 11.61 -23.69
CA ALA A 73 6.38 13.04 -23.52
C ALA A 73 7.57 13.33 -22.57
N PRO A 74 8.40 14.36 -22.85
CA PRO A 74 9.53 14.71 -21.99
C PRO A 74 9.09 14.84 -20.53
N THR A 75 9.62 13.97 -19.66
CA THR A 75 9.22 13.89 -18.25
C THR A 75 10.44 14.11 -17.37
N ARG A 76 10.32 15.03 -16.40
CA ARG A 76 11.30 15.25 -15.33
C ARG A 76 10.65 14.90 -14.00
N ALA A 77 11.18 13.91 -13.31
CA ALA A 77 10.66 13.48 -12.02
C ALA A 77 11.77 12.79 -11.20
N PRO A 78 11.82 13.02 -9.87
CA PRO A 78 12.66 12.25 -8.95
C PRO A 78 12.29 10.77 -8.88
N TRP A 79 11.00 10.44 -9.03
CA TRP A 79 10.52 9.07 -8.92
C TRP A 79 9.73 8.66 -10.15
N LEU A 80 10.02 7.46 -10.65
CA LEU A 80 9.14 6.73 -11.55
C LEU A 80 8.59 5.50 -10.84
N ILE A 81 7.27 5.32 -10.87
CA ILE A 81 6.58 4.21 -10.23
C ILE A 81 6.03 3.30 -11.31
N TRP A 82 6.46 2.06 -11.29
CA TRP A 82 6.06 1.03 -12.24
C TRP A 82 4.85 0.29 -11.72
N LEU A 83 3.87 0.01 -12.58
CA LEU A 83 2.80 -0.95 -12.33
C LEU A 83 2.99 -2.10 -13.32
N HIS A 84 3.55 -3.21 -12.85
CA HIS A 84 3.94 -4.32 -13.70
C HIS A 84 3.81 -5.67 -13.01
N THR A 85 3.91 -6.75 -13.77
CA THR A 85 3.91 -8.11 -13.22
C THR A 85 4.72 -9.06 -14.09
N SER A 86 5.25 -10.11 -13.49
CA SER A 86 5.90 -11.22 -14.19
C SER A 86 4.88 -12.31 -14.47
N ASP A 87 5.10 -13.03 -15.56
CA ASP A 87 4.50 -14.34 -15.74
C ASP A 87 5.13 -15.38 -14.80
N LEU A 88 4.53 -16.56 -14.70
CA LEU A 88 5.03 -17.66 -13.90
C LEU A 88 6.42 -18.11 -14.37
N ARG A 89 7.26 -18.42 -13.39
CA ARG A 89 8.49 -19.20 -13.59
C ARG A 89 8.40 -20.45 -12.73
N PRO A 90 7.89 -21.56 -13.28
CA PRO A 90 7.78 -22.81 -12.53
C PRO A 90 9.16 -23.43 -12.30
N LEU A 91 9.29 -24.17 -11.20
CA LEU A 91 10.46 -24.98 -10.94
C LEU A 91 10.36 -26.29 -11.73
N ALA A 92 11.45 -26.68 -12.39
CA ALA A 92 11.52 -27.96 -13.09
C ALA A 92 11.87 -29.09 -12.09
N PRO A 93 11.06 -30.17 -12.01
CA PRO A 93 11.44 -31.35 -11.25
C PRO A 93 12.62 -32.09 -11.92
N ASN A 94 13.39 -32.82 -11.12
CA ASN A 94 14.40 -33.75 -11.61
C ASN A 94 13.75 -35.04 -12.16
N ALA A 95 14.59 -36.00 -12.60
CA ALA A 95 14.13 -37.27 -13.16
C ALA A 95 13.25 -38.10 -12.17
N ASP A 96 13.43 -37.90 -10.86
CA ASP A 96 12.66 -38.58 -9.80
C ASP A 96 11.39 -37.81 -9.40
N GLY A 97 11.07 -36.69 -10.08
CA GLY A 97 9.92 -35.86 -9.76
C GLY A 97 10.13 -34.90 -8.58
N LEU A 98 11.34 -34.84 -8.03
CA LEU A 98 11.67 -33.94 -6.91
C LEU A 98 12.14 -32.58 -7.41
N ILE A 99 11.73 -31.53 -6.72
CA ILE A 99 12.27 -30.19 -6.97
C ILE A 99 13.68 -30.12 -6.36
N PRO A 100 14.74 -29.89 -7.16
CA PRO A 100 16.09 -29.71 -6.63
C PRO A 100 16.18 -28.50 -5.70
N ALA A 101 17.26 -28.43 -4.91
CA ALA A 101 17.62 -27.21 -4.21
C ALA A 101 17.63 -26.04 -5.21
N SER A 102 16.78 -25.05 -4.96
CA SER A 102 16.48 -23.98 -5.91
C SER A 102 16.20 -22.68 -5.17
N THR A 103 16.10 -21.60 -5.93
CA THR A 103 15.76 -20.26 -5.43
C THR A 103 14.25 -20.02 -5.26
N GLY A 104 13.45 -21.10 -5.19
CA GLY A 104 11.99 -21.02 -5.05
C GLY A 104 11.27 -20.69 -6.36
N GLN A 105 9.94 -20.79 -6.35
CA GLN A 105 9.10 -20.45 -7.51
C GLN A 105 9.28 -18.97 -7.87
N GLY A 106 9.34 -18.65 -9.17
CA GLY A 106 9.70 -17.29 -9.57
C GLY A 106 11.21 -17.02 -9.58
N HIS A 107 12.06 -17.99 -9.23
CA HIS A 107 13.53 -17.90 -9.23
C HIS A 107 14.06 -16.62 -8.59
N LEU A 108 14.13 -16.57 -7.26
CA LEU A 108 14.60 -15.38 -6.52
C LEU A 108 15.90 -14.81 -7.11
N GLY A 109 15.87 -13.52 -7.48
CA GLY A 109 17.02 -12.79 -7.99
C GLY A 109 17.29 -12.97 -9.49
N GLU A 110 16.55 -13.83 -10.19
CA GLU A 110 16.67 -13.98 -11.65
C GLU A 110 16.34 -12.66 -12.34
N ARG A 111 17.24 -12.20 -13.23
CA ARG A 111 17.02 -11.03 -14.06
C ARG A 111 15.93 -11.33 -15.09
N ALA A 112 14.81 -10.63 -14.96
CA ALA A 112 13.64 -10.79 -15.84
C ALA A 112 13.77 -9.92 -17.09
N ALA A 113 14.16 -8.66 -16.90
CA ALA A 113 14.35 -7.67 -17.94
C ALA A 113 15.25 -6.54 -17.41
N ASP A 114 15.65 -5.63 -18.29
CA ASP A 114 16.12 -4.31 -17.90
C ASP A 114 15.18 -3.23 -18.43
N TYR A 115 14.97 -2.20 -17.62
CA TYR A 115 14.25 -0.99 -18.00
C TYR A 115 15.29 0.12 -18.19
N VAL A 116 15.36 0.64 -19.41
CA VAL A 116 16.33 1.66 -19.80
C VAL A 116 15.60 2.97 -20.02
N MET A 117 15.95 3.98 -19.24
CA MET A 117 15.44 5.34 -19.34
C MET A 117 16.29 6.10 -20.34
N LEU A 118 15.67 6.60 -21.41
CA LEU A 118 16.33 7.33 -22.49
C LEU A 118 16.17 8.82 -22.25
N TYR A 119 17.28 9.55 -22.05
CA TYR A 119 17.25 10.99 -21.81
C TYR A 119 17.32 11.79 -23.12
N GLU A 120 16.83 13.04 -23.05
CA GLU A 120 16.84 13.98 -24.19
C GLU A 120 18.24 14.28 -24.76
N ASP A 121 19.29 14.16 -23.94
CA ASP A 121 20.69 14.40 -24.33
C ASP A 121 21.35 13.17 -24.99
N GLY A 122 20.60 12.08 -25.15
CA GLY A 122 21.08 10.81 -25.69
C GLY A 122 21.78 9.91 -24.67
N SER A 123 21.89 10.33 -23.41
CA SER A 123 22.35 9.44 -22.33
C SER A 123 21.25 8.45 -21.94
N GLU A 124 21.66 7.35 -21.31
CA GLU A 124 20.76 6.28 -20.88
C GLU A 124 21.09 5.89 -19.44
N GLU A 125 20.04 5.57 -18.68
CA GLU A 125 20.18 4.96 -17.35
C GLU A 125 19.45 3.62 -17.33
N ARG A 126 20.05 2.63 -16.67
CA ARG A 126 19.60 1.23 -16.74
C ARG A 126 19.26 0.69 -15.36
N ALA A 127 18.00 0.25 -15.22
CA ALA A 127 17.56 -0.48 -14.05
C ALA A 127 17.37 -1.97 -14.36
N SER A 128 18.07 -2.84 -13.63
CA SER A 128 17.87 -4.27 -13.75
C SER A 128 16.69 -4.75 -12.91
N ILE A 129 15.75 -5.44 -13.56
CA ILE A 129 14.52 -5.91 -12.95
C ILE A 129 14.68 -7.38 -12.60
N ARG A 130 14.80 -7.66 -11.30
CA ARG A 130 14.97 -9.01 -10.76
C ARG A 130 13.70 -9.50 -10.10
N ARG A 131 13.39 -10.78 -10.33
CA ARG A 131 12.22 -11.43 -9.73
C ARG A 131 12.34 -11.47 -8.21
N ARG A 132 11.20 -11.22 -7.56
CA ARG A 132 11.05 -11.08 -6.11
C ARG A 132 11.89 -9.95 -5.51
N HIS A 133 12.44 -9.04 -6.32
CA HIS A 133 12.99 -7.77 -5.85
C HIS A 133 12.13 -6.63 -6.36
N GLN A 134 12.29 -6.25 -7.62
CA GLN A 134 11.53 -5.17 -8.26
C GLN A 134 10.21 -5.66 -8.84
N ILE A 135 10.11 -6.95 -9.19
CA ILE A 135 8.90 -7.49 -9.80
C ILE A 135 8.54 -8.85 -9.22
N GLY A 136 7.25 -9.11 -9.03
CA GLY A 136 6.74 -10.43 -8.65
C GLY A 136 5.84 -11.00 -9.73
N ALA A 137 5.44 -12.26 -9.58
CA ALA A 137 4.52 -12.91 -10.51
C ALA A 137 3.07 -12.43 -10.28
N PHE A 138 2.23 -12.51 -11.32
CA PHE A 138 0.80 -12.12 -11.24
C PHE A 138 0.01 -12.96 -10.23
N THR A 139 0.49 -14.17 -9.96
CA THR A 139 0.04 -15.03 -8.88
C THR A 139 1.25 -15.75 -8.30
N ARG A 140 1.19 -16.09 -7.01
CA ARG A 140 2.34 -16.61 -6.27
C ARG A 140 1.91 -17.62 -5.21
N ARG A 141 2.86 -18.48 -4.82
CA ARG A 141 2.74 -19.28 -3.60
C ARG A 141 3.08 -18.44 -2.37
N TRP A 142 2.45 -18.75 -1.23
CA TRP A 142 2.74 -18.09 0.03
C TRP A 142 4.26 -18.04 0.33
N GLY A 143 4.77 -16.86 0.68
CA GLY A 143 6.19 -16.60 0.95
C GLY A 143 7.00 -16.07 -0.23
N GLU A 144 6.47 -16.11 -1.46
CA GLU A 144 7.19 -15.73 -2.69
C GLU A 144 7.00 -14.24 -3.05
N ASN A 145 7.05 -13.34 -2.06
CA ASN A 145 6.84 -11.88 -2.26
C ASN A 145 8.11 -11.16 -2.72
N CYS A 146 7.94 -9.87 -3.05
CA CYS A 146 9.02 -8.97 -3.42
C CYS A 146 9.69 -8.29 -2.21
N PHE A 147 10.99 -8.00 -2.34
CA PHE A 147 11.79 -7.26 -1.36
C PHE A 147 11.81 -5.75 -1.57
N GLN A 148 11.67 -5.28 -2.82
CA GLN A 148 11.77 -3.86 -3.18
C GLN A 148 10.50 -3.35 -3.88
N ALA A 149 9.47 -4.18 -3.94
CA ALA A 149 8.18 -3.86 -4.55
C ALA A 149 7.03 -4.31 -3.64
N VAL A 150 5.89 -3.65 -3.77
CA VAL A 150 4.66 -3.94 -3.01
C VAL A 150 3.55 -4.36 -3.96
N ALA A 151 2.55 -5.10 -3.47
CA ALA A 151 1.37 -5.42 -4.27
C ALA A 151 0.59 -4.14 -4.63
N ASP A 152 -0.15 -4.16 -5.73
CA ASP A 152 -0.94 -3.03 -6.25
C ASP A 152 -2.15 -2.62 -5.42
N HIS A 153 -2.55 -3.46 -4.49
CA HIS A 153 -3.45 -3.06 -3.42
C HIS A 153 -2.66 -2.88 -2.13
N LYS A 154 -2.79 -1.71 -1.49
CA LYS A 154 -2.15 -1.48 -0.19
C LYS A 154 -2.69 -2.41 0.90
N PRO A 155 -1.87 -2.76 1.92
CA PRO A 155 -2.35 -3.48 3.08
C PRO A 155 -3.49 -2.73 3.76
N HIS A 156 -4.50 -3.45 4.24
CA HIS A 156 -5.71 -2.83 4.81
C HIS A 156 -6.25 -3.60 6.02
N PRO A 157 -6.96 -2.90 6.93
CA PRO A 157 -7.61 -3.56 8.06
C PRO A 157 -8.76 -4.45 7.58
N LEU A 158 -8.99 -5.53 8.32
CA LEU A 158 -10.16 -6.38 8.15
C LEU A 158 -11.06 -6.21 9.39
N PRO A 159 -12.37 -5.98 9.22
CA PRO A 159 -13.27 -6.00 10.35
C PRO A 159 -13.37 -7.43 10.87
N ALA A 160 -13.47 -7.59 12.19
CA ALA A 160 -13.83 -8.89 12.73
C ALA A 160 -15.30 -9.21 12.39
N GLN A 161 -15.62 -10.50 12.21
CA GLN A 161 -16.97 -10.90 11.79
C GLN A 161 -18.08 -10.42 12.74
N GLN A 162 -17.79 -10.34 14.05
CA GLN A 162 -18.73 -9.81 15.05
C GLN A 162 -18.90 -8.28 15.01
N GLU A 163 -17.99 -7.55 14.37
CA GLU A 163 -18.06 -6.09 14.23
C GLU A 163 -18.79 -5.69 12.96
N GLN A 164 -18.52 -6.39 11.86
CA GLN A 164 -19.14 -6.15 10.55
C GLN A 164 -19.18 -7.45 9.75
N VAL A 165 -20.36 -7.83 9.26
CA VAL A 165 -20.50 -8.96 8.33
C VAL A 165 -20.35 -8.45 6.90
N SER A 166 -19.22 -8.75 6.27
CA SER A 166 -18.89 -8.29 4.91
C SER A 166 -18.10 -9.36 4.15
N PRO A 167 -17.91 -9.24 2.82
CA PRO A 167 -17.04 -10.15 2.06
C PRO A 167 -15.63 -10.28 2.67
N LEU A 168 -15.11 -9.22 3.29
CA LEU A 168 -13.81 -9.21 3.97
C LEU A 168 -13.78 -10.05 5.25
N SER A 169 -14.89 -10.15 5.98
CA SER A 169 -14.96 -10.86 7.27
C SER A 169 -15.54 -12.28 7.18
N ARG A 170 -15.98 -12.73 6.00
CA ARG A 170 -16.53 -14.10 5.79
C ARG A 170 -15.55 -15.21 6.17
N SER A 171 -14.26 -14.99 5.96
CA SER A 171 -13.23 -15.95 6.34
C SER A 171 -12.86 -15.74 7.81
N TRP A 172 -13.57 -16.41 8.73
CA TRP A 172 -13.42 -16.23 10.17
C TRP A 172 -11.96 -16.21 10.62
N GLY A 173 -11.16 -17.24 10.26
CA GLY A 173 -9.75 -17.33 10.65
C GLY A 173 -8.88 -16.17 10.14
N ARG A 174 -9.16 -15.68 8.93
CA ARG A 174 -8.48 -14.50 8.38
C ARG A 174 -8.95 -13.21 9.05
N SER A 175 -10.25 -13.08 9.36
CA SER A 175 -10.78 -11.91 10.08
C SER A 175 -10.16 -11.73 11.47
N GLN A 176 -9.73 -12.82 12.12
CA GLN A 176 -9.04 -12.76 13.42
C GLN A 176 -7.66 -12.07 13.34
N THR A 177 -7.01 -12.02 12.18
CA THR A 177 -5.72 -11.31 12.02
C THR A 177 -5.91 -9.80 11.91
N ARG A 178 -7.15 -9.32 11.68
CA ARG A 178 -7.54 -7.91 11.59
C ARG A 178 -6.82 -7.12 10.48
N ALA A 179 -6.05 -7.78 9.63
CA ALA A 179 -5.25 -7.16 8.59
C ALA A 179 -5.07 -8.10 7.39
N SER A 180 -4.96 -7.50 6.21
CA SER A 180 -4.69 -8.16 4.95
C SER A 180 -3.50 -7.52 4.27
N ALA A 181 -2.55 -8.32 3.79
CA ALA A 181 -1.45 -7.85 2.95
C ALA A 181 -1.89 -7.53 1.50
N ALA A 182 -3.12 -7.91 1.12
CA ALA A 182 -3.74 -7.67 -0.18
C ALA A 182 -2.92 -8.17 -1.40
N ASP A 183 -2.18 -9.26 -1.23
CA ASP A 183 -1.19 -9.81 -2.18
C ASP A 183 -1.54 -11.23 -2.67
N GLY A 184 -2.84 -11.52 -2.75
CA GLY A 184 -3.36 -12.87 -3.06
C GLY A 184 -4.60 -12.87 -3.96
N ALA A 185 -4.82 -11.79 -4.73
CA ALA A 185 -5.87 -11.73 -5.74
C ALA A 185 -5.54 -12.67 -6.92
N PRO A 186 -6.54 -13.02 -7.78
CA PRO A 186 -6.30 -13.79 -9.00
C PRO A 186 -5.26 -13.16 -9.95
N TRP A 187 -5.11 -11.84 -9.88
CA TRP A 187 -4.07 -11.07 -10.55
C TRP A 187 -3.53 -10.01 -9.61
N VAL A 188 -2.21 -9.95 -9.48
CA VAL A 188 -1.49 -8.95 -8.68
C VAL A 188 -0.44 -8.27 -9.56
N ASN A 189 -0.46 -6.95 -9.59
CA ASN A 189 0.68 -6.17 -10.07
C ASN A 189 1.53 -5.74 -8.90
N TRP A 190 2.77 -5.42 -9.21
CA TRP A 190 3.78 -5.01 -8.27
C TRP A 190 4.15 -3.57 -8.57
N LEU A 191 4.23 -2.76 -7.52
CA LEU A 191 4.70 -1.40 -7.58
C LEU A 191 6.15 -1.38 -7.18
N TRP A 192 6.97 -0.87 -8.08
CA TRP A 192 8.37 -0.59 -7.81
C TRP A 192 8.65 0.88 -8.09
N ALA A 193 9.29 1.54 -7.13
CA ALA A 193 9.69 2.93 -7.24
C ALA A 193 11.17 2.99 -7.60
N TRP A 194 11.44 3.54 -8.77
CA TRP A 194 12.78 3.83 -9.25
C TRP A 194 13.13 5.29 -8.94
N GLU A 195 14.23 5.48 -8.21
CA GLU A 195 14.81 6.79 -7.95
C GLU A 195 15.62 7.22 -9.19
N ASN A 196 15.24 8.35 -9.77
CA ASN A 196 15.92 8.91 -10.91
C ASN A 196 17.23 9.57 -10.44
N PRO A 197 18.42 9.11 -10.87
CA PRO A 197 19.68 9.72 -10.50
C PRO A 197 19.90 11.09 -11.15
N HIS A 198 19.11 11.43 -12.17
CA HIS A 198 19.16 12.67 -12.93
C HIS A 198 17.75 13.30 -13.05
N PRO A 199 17.12 13.69 -11.92
CA PRO A 199 15.76 14.24 -11.91
C PRO A 199 15.63 15.54 -12.73
N GLU A 200 16.74 16.24 -12.92
CA GLU A 200 16.83 17.45 -13.71
C GLU A 200 16.82 17.20 -15.22
N ARG A 201 17.04 15.97 -15.70
CA ARG A 201 17.07 15.61 -17.13
C ARG A 201 15.75 15.01 -17.59
N ALA A 202 15.27 15.41 -18.77
CA ALA A 202 14.02 14.85 -19.28
C ALA A 202 14.25 13.45 -19.84
N ILE A 203 13.43 12.51 -19.36
CA ILE A 203 13.29 11.18 -19.95
C ILE A 203 12.30 11.33 -21.11
N VAL A 204 12.72 10.93 -22.31
CA VAL A 204 11.96 11.06 -23.57
C VAL A 204 11.54 9.72 -24.15
N GLY A 205 11.98 8.63 -23.55
CA GLY A 205 11.60 7.29 -23.97
C GLY A 205 12.04 6.23 -22.98
N LEU A 206 11.51 5.03 -23.18
CA LEU A 206 11.88 3.84 -22.41
C LEU A 206 12.20 2.71 -23.38
N ARG A 207 13.22 1.93 -23.06
CA ARG A 207 13.53 0.68 -23.75
C ARG A 207 13.51 -0.46 -22.74
N PHE A 208 12.68 -1.46 -23.01
CA PHE A 208 12.54 -2.67 -22.22
C PHE A 208 13.32 -3.78 -22.91
N GLU A 209 14.36 -4.30 -22.26
CA GLU A 209 15.21 -5.35 -22.80
C GLU A 209 14.92 -6.67 -22.08
N PRO A 210 14.42 -7.71 -22.77
CA PRO A 210 14.10 -8.98 -22.13
C PRO A 210 15.37 -9.73 -21.69
N ALA A 211 15.24 -10.52 -20.63
CA ALA A 211 16.32 -11.42 -20.19
C ALA A 211 15.80 -12.86 -20.00
N ALA A 212 14.87 -13.08 -19.08
CA ALA A 212 14.33 -14.41 -18.81
C ALA A 212 12.84 -14.35 -18.53
N GLY A 213 12.03 -15.18 -19.20
CA GLY A 213 10.58 -15.21 -19.06
C GLY A 213 9.87 -13.95 -19.56
N THR A 214 8.55 -13.91 -19.36
CA THR A 214 7.71 -12.79 -19.82
C THR A 214 7.40 -11.83 -18.68
N VAL A 215 7.47 -10.53 -18.97
CA VAL A 215 7.07 -9.43 -18.08
C VAL A 215 6.02 -8.58 -18.77
N VAL A 216 5.02 -8.14 -18.02
CA VAL A 216 3.91 -7.29 -18.51
C VAL A 216 3.90 -5.98 -17.72
N ILE A 217 3.97 -4.85 -18.42
CA ILE A 217 3.90 -3.50 -17.83
C ILE A 217 2.55 -2.90 -18.18
N PHE A 218 1.82 -2.44 -17.15
CA PHE A 218 0.48 -1.88 -17.27
C PHE A 218 0.46 -0.36 -17.13
N GLY A 219 1.39 0.21 -16.36
CA GLY A 219 1.36 1.64 -16.08
C GLY A 219 2.68 2.17 -15.57
N LEU A 220 2.79 3.49 -15.69
CA LEU A 220 3.88 4.29 -15.17
C LEU A 220 3.29 5.56 -14.55
N ALA A 221 3.84 5.99 -13.43
CA ALA A 221 3.55 7.29 -12.83
C ALA A 221 4.87 8.01 -12.53
N ALA A 222 4.85 9.33 -12.63
CA ALA A 222 5.94 10.19 -12.16
C ALA A 222 5.49 10.92 -10.91
N GLY A 223 6.40 11.14 -9.96
CA GLY A 223 6.09 11.95 -8.80
C GLY A 223 7.30 12.57 -8.12
N THR A 224 6.98 13.42 -7.14
CA THR A 224 7.95 14.29 -6.44
C THR A 224 7.96 14.04 -4.94
N ALA A 225 7.71 12.79 -4.52
CA ALA A 225 7.80 12.42 -3.11
C ALA A 225 9.19 12.75 -2.53
N SER A 226 9.19 13.24 -1.29
CA SER A 226 10.36 13.67 -0.54
C SER A 226 11.28 12.52 -0.13
N GLU A 227 10.73 11.31 -0.02
CA GLU A 227 11.47 10.06 0.20
C GLU A 227 10.82 8.91 -0.58
N GLN A 228 11.31 7.68 -0.36
CA GLN A 228 10.86 6.46 -1.06
C GLN A 228 9.33 6.25 -0.89
N PRO A 229 8.51 6.48 -1.95
CA PRO A 229 7.06 6.62 -1.80
C PRO A 229 6.30 5.36 -1.38
N LEU A 230 6.90 4.18 -1.54
CA LEU A 230 6.28 2.90 -1.18
C LEU A 230 6.62 2.47 0.26
N ARG A 231 7.21 3.37 1.06
CA ARG A 231 7.55 3.14 2.47
C ARG A 231 6.77 4.08 3.36
N TRP A 232 5.94 3.52 4.23
CA TRP A 232 5.24 4.30 5.25
C TRP A 232 6.06 4.40 6.54
N GLY A 233 5.80 5.46 7.31
CA GLY A 233 6.30 5.63 8.66
C GLY A 233 5.70 4.64 9.66
N VAL A 234 6.10 4.80 10.92
CA VAL A 234 5.56 3.99 12.02
C VAL A 234 4.11 4.36 12.32
N ARG A 235 3.40 3.45 13.01
CA ARG A 235 2.04 3.71 13.47
C ARG A 235 1.98 4.95 14.37
N ARG A 236 1.08 5.87 14.04
CA ARG A 236 0.74 7.07 14.82
C ARG A 236 -0.75 7.12 15.15
N LYS A 237 -1.13 8.12 15.95
CA LYS A 237 -2.51 8.36 16.38
C LYS A 237 -2.90 9.81 16.12
N ALA A 238 -4.17 10.02 15.75
CA ALA A 238 -4.80 11.33 15.67
C ALA A 238 -6.21 11.28 16.26
N CYS A 239 -6.75 12.43 16.64
CA CYS A 239 -8.14 12.63 17.03
C CYS A 239 -8.86 13.34 15.89
N LEU A 240 -9.85 12.68 15.29
CA LEU A 240 -10.79 13.26 14.32
C LEU A 240 -11.97 13.84 15.10
N THR A 241 -12.29 15.10 14.81
CA THR A 241 -13.47 15.79 15.36
C THR A 241 -14.56 15.81 14.30
N LEU A 242 -15.63 15.06 14.54
CA LEU A 242 -16.84 15.05 13.72
C LEU A 242 -17.65 16.33 13.91
N SER A 243 -18.46 16.67 12.90
CA SER A 243 -19.37 17.81 13.01
C SER A 243 -20.43 17.55 14.08
N GLU A 244 -21.01 18.61 14.65
CA GLU A 244 -22.07 18.45 15.63
C GLU A 244 -23.27 17.67 15.05
N GLY A 245 -23.66 16.59 15.73
CA GLY A 245 -24.75 15.70 15.29
C GLY A 245 -24.35 14.68 14.22
N GLU A 246 -23.12 14.70 13.71
CA GLU A 246 -22.61 13.70 12.77
C GLU A 246 -22.30 12.39 13.50
N ALA A 247 -22.86 11.28 13.00
CA ALA A 247 -22.57 9.95 13.54
C ALA A 247 -21.25 9.40 13.00
N PHE A 248 -20.52 8.66 13.83
CA PHE A 248 -19.36 7.90 13.37
C PHE A 248 -19.79 6.65 12.57
N LEU A 249 -19.33 6.57 11.32
CA LEU A 249 -19.54 5.47 10.38
C LEU A 249 -18.33 4.53 10.43
N ARG A 250 -18.48 3.43 11.16
CA ARG A 250 -17.38 2.49 11.47
C ARG A 250 -17.10 1.45 10.39
N ASP A 251 -18.04 1.26 9.46
CA ASP A 251 -17.99 0.15 8.51
C ASP A 251 -16.91 0.40 7.45
N LEU A 252 -16.17 -0.65 7.14
CA LEU A 252 -15.15 -0.66 6.09
C LEU A 252 -15.76 -1.16 4.78
N ASP A 253 -15.36 -0.57 3.65
CA ASP A 253 -15.68 -1.09 2.32
C ASP A 253 -14.83 -2.34 1.96
N GLU A 254 -14.97 -2.88 0.75
CA GLU A 254 -14.17 -4.02 0.28
C GLU A 254 -12.66 -3.78 0.18
N HIS A 255 -12.21 -2.54 0.28
CA HIS A 255 -10.80 -2.13 0.26
C HIS A 255 -10.26 -1.79 1.66
N GLY A 256 -11.09 -1.97 2.69
CA GLY A 256 -10.73 -1.64 4.06
C GLY A 256 -10.64 -0.13 4.31
N LEU A 257 -11.41 0.67 3.56
CA LEU A 257 -11.46 2.12 3.69
C LEU A 257 -12.68 2.55 4.51
N LEU A 258 -12.50 3.62 5.30
CA LEU A 258 -13.60 4.30 5.98
C LEU A 258 -14.18 5.38 5.07
N GLN A 259 -15.49 5.60 5.19
CA GLN A 259 -16.16 6.65 4.42
C GLN A 259 -15.75 8.07 4.88
N GLN A 260 -15.51 8.26 6.18
CA GLN A 260 -15.30 9.59 6.77
C GLN A 260 -13.85 10.10 6.70
N VAL A 261 -12.88 9.19 6.64
CA VAL A 261 -11.45 9.54 6.66
C VAL A 261 -10.62 8.48 5.93
N GLN A 262 -9.82 8.92 4.96
CA GLN A 262 -8.93 8.07 4.18
C GLN A 262 -7.54 8.69 4.07
N LEU A 263 -6.56 7.88 3.64
CA LEU A 263 -5.19 8.31 3.36
C LEU A 263 -4.82 7.86 1.94
N ASP A 264 -4.11 8.70 1.20
CA ASP A 264 -3.55 8.39 -0.11
C ASP A 264 -2.35 7.44 0.03
N MET A 265 -1.16 7.96 0.34
CA MET A 265 0.10 7.24 0.56
C MET A 265 0.20 6.74 2.00
N GLY A 266 -0.84 6.04 2.45
CA GLY A 266 -0.95 5.52 3.81
C GLY A 266 -2.21 4.70 4.00
N GLN A 267 -2.44 4.26 5.24
CA GLN A 267 -3.66 3.57 5.60
C GLN A 267 -4.13 3.90 7.02
N VAL A 268 -5.45 4.07 7.14
CA VAL A 268 -6.11 4.06 8.45
C VAL A 268 -6.18 2.63 8.94
N ILE A 269 -5.48 2.34 10.03
CA ILE A 269 -5.37 1.02 10.64
C ILE A 269 -6.62 0.73 11.48
N GLN A 270 -7.08 1.73 12.23
CA GLN A 270 -8.24 1.59 13.10
C GLN A 270 -8.88 2.96 13.36
N ALA A 271 -10.21 2.99 13.48
CA ALA A 271 -10.96 4.13 13.97
C ALA A 271 -11.92 3.70 15.08
N THR A 272 -11.85 4.37 16.24
CA THR A 272 -12.71 4.06 17.39
C THR A 272 -13.14 5.34 18.10
N PRO A 273 -14.37 5.46 18.59
CA PRO A 273 -14.78 6.59 19.42
C PRO A 273 -13.82 6.81 20.59
N ARG A 274 -13.48 8.07 20.87
CA ARG A 274 -12.59 8.40 21.99
C ARG A 274 -13.28 8.11 23.31
N LEU A 275 -12.56 7.49 24.23
CA LEU A 275 -13.01 7.28 25.60
C LEU A 275 -12.64 8.49 26.47
N LEU A 276 -13.62 8.99 27.21
CA LEU A 276 -13.53 10.13 28.11
C LEU A 276 -13.37 9.62 29.53
N TYR A 277 -12.13 9.60 30.01
CA TYR A 277 -11.78 9.22 31.37
C TYR A 277 -11.91 10.41 32.32
N PRO A 278 -12.41 10.22 33.56
CA PRO A 278 -12.57 11.28 34.55
C PRO A 278 -11.21 11.63 35.20
N ASN A 279 -10.24 12.07 34.39
CA ASN A 279 -8.85 12.26 34.83
C ASN A 279 -8.72 13.22 36.02
N GLU A 280 -9.48 14.32 36.02
CA GLU A 280 -9.46 15.33 37.09
C GLU A 280 -9.97 14.78 38.43
N SER A 281 -10.94 13.87 38.39
CA SER A 281 -11.55 13.26 39.58
C SER A 281 -11.19 11.78 39.72
N TRP A 282 -10.11 11.33 39.09
CA TRP A 282 -9.76 9.90 39.01
C TRP A 282 -9.59 9.27 40.40
N SER A 283 -8.96 9.99 41.34
CA SER A 283 -8.77 9.53 42.72
C SER A 283 -10.08 9.38 43.51
N ALA A 284 -11.14 10.06 43.09
CA ALA A 284 -12.48 9.97 43.67
C ALA A 284 -13.42 9.03 42.90
N SER A 285 -12.95 8.42 41.80
CA SER A 285 -13.69 7.42 41.05
C SER A 285 -13.81 6.10 41.83
N TYR A 286 -14.74 5.24 41.41
CA TYR A 286 -14.87 3.89 41.95
C TYR A 286 -14.17 2.86 41.06
N ASN A 287 -13.83 1.71 41.65
CA ASN A 287 -13.12 0.64 40.95
C ASN A 287 -13.93 0.16 39.74
N ASN A 288 -13.29 0.03 38.57
CA ASN A 288 -13.90 -0.31 37.29
C ASN A 288 -14.97 0.68 36.78
N GLN A 289 -14.90 1.96 37.16
CA GLN A 289 -15.71 2.97 36.50
C GLN A 289 -15.41 2.99 34.98
N LEU A 290 -16.42 2.70 34.18
CA LEU A 290 -16.31 2.74 32.72
C LEU A 290 -16.19 4.20 32.25
N PRO A 291 -15.31 4.50 31.28
CA PRO A 291 -15.24 5.83 30.70
C PRO A 291 -16.50 6.13 29.88
N ALA A 292 -16.86 7.41 29.80
CA ALA A 292 -17.85 7.85 28.83
C ALA A 292 -17.29 7.72 27.42
N VAL A 293 -18.16 7.61 26.41
CA VAL A 293 -17.77 7.58 25.00
C VAL A 293 -18.04 8.96 24.41
N SER A 294 -17.06 9.55 23.72
CA SER A 294 -17.25 10.81 23.02
C SER A 294 -18.22 10.62 21.85
N ALA A 295 -19.16 11.56 21.71
CA ALA A 295 -20.11 11.58 20.60
C ALA A 295 -19.54 12.25 19.34
N GLN A 296 -18.46 13.05 19.47
CA GLN A 296 -17.87 13.80 18.35
C GLN A 296 -16.42 13.43 18.05
N GLU A 297 -15.71 12.77 18.96
CA GLU A 297 -14.28 12.50 18.78
C GLU A 297 -14.01 11.03 18.46
N VAL A 298 -13.22 10.80 17.41
CA VAL A 298 -12.80 9.47 16.94
C VAL A 298 -11.28 9.39 16.96
N LEU A 299 -10.75 8.40 17.65
CA LEU A 299 -9.33 8.05 17.62
C LEU A 299 -9.02 7.30 16.34
N ILE A 300 -8.07 7.83 15.57
CA ILE A 300 -7.57 7.27 14.32
C ILE A 300 -6.15 6.75 14.56
N GLU A 301 -5.94 5.45 14.39
CA GLU A 301 -4.60 4.87 14.26
C GLU A 301 -4.26 4.74 12.78
N TYR A 302 -3.07 5.19 12.38
CA TYR A 302 -2.68 5.21 10.96
C TYR A 302 -1.17 4.99 10.80
N ALA A 303 -0.78 4.60 9.59
CA ALA A 303 0.60 4.65 9.12
C ALA A 303 0.61 5.27 7.72
N ALA A 304 1.52 6.21 7.46
CA ALA A 304 1.55 6.96 6.21
C ALA A 304 2.96 7.42 5.87
N HIS A 305 3.17 7.75 4.60
CA HIS A 305 4.31 8.50 4.12
C HIS A 305 4.25 9.96 4.63
N PRO A 306 5.38 10.66 4.84
CA PRO A 306 5.38 12.05 5.32
C PRO A 306 4.61 13.04 4.41
N ASP A 307 4.64 12.79 3.10
CA ASP A 307 3.92 13.60 2.11
C ASP A 307 2.46 13.19 1.90
N ALA A 308 1.97 12.18 2.63
CA ALA A 308 0.59 11.75 2.51
C ALA A 308 -0.40 12.83 2.98
N CYS A 309 -1.64 12.70 2.55
CA CYS A 309 -2.75 13.56 2.92
C CYS A 309 -3.91 12.74 3.46
N PHE A 310 -4.52 13.23 4.54
CA PHE A 310 -5.84 12.78 4.97
C PHE A 310 -6.91 13.38 4.05
N HIS A 311 -7.85 12.56 3.63
CA HIS A 311 -9.03 12.96 2.87
C HIS A 311 -10.27 12.74 3.71
N LEU A 312 -10.99 13.82 4.03
CA LEU A 312 -12.20 13.79 4.83
C LEU A 312 -13.46 13.78 3.94
N ALA A 313 -14.56 13.23 4.46
CA ALA A 313 -15.83 13.13 3.71
C ALA A 313 -16.42 14.47 3.26
N ASP A 314 -16.07 15.58 3.93
CA ASP A 314 -16.48 16.93 3.54
C ASP A 314 -15.60 17.56 2.45
N GLY A 315 -14.65 16.80 1.90
CA GLY A 315 -13.75 17.21 0.83
C GLY A 315 -12.48 17.90 1.30
N ARG A 316 -12.28 18.11 2.61
CA ARG A 316 -11.01 18.64 3.13
C ARG A 316 -9.88 17.64 2.91
N VAL A 317 -8.73 18.17 2.48
CA VAL A 317 -7.48 17.43 2.33
C VAL A 317 -6.46 18.05 3.27
N ILE A 318 -5.93 17.25 4.20
CA ILE A 318 -5.04 17.72 5.28
C ILE A 318 -3.71 16.97 5.18
N PRO A 319 -2.58 17.65 4.91
CA PRO A 319 -1.27 17.01 4.88
C PRO A 319 -0.94 16.34 6.21
N VAL A 320 -0.41 15.11 6.18
CA VAL A 320 0.01 14.36 7.38
C VAL A 320 1.00 15.17 8.21
N ARG A 321 1.97 15.83 7.57
CA ARG A 321 2.92 16.74 8.24
C ARG A 321 2.24 17.84 9.06
N GLU A 322 1.11 18.39 8.61
CA GLU A 322 0.39 19.43 9.35
C GLU A 322 -0.24 18.86 10.62
N VAL A 323 -0.74 17.62 10.54
CA VAL A 323 -1.29 16.91 11.70
C VAL A 323 -0.17 16.58 12.69
N GLU A 324 0.97 16.08 12.20
CA GLU A 324 2.11 15.66 13.03
C GLU A 324 2.87 16.83 13.68
N ASP A 325 3.04 17.95 12.97
CA ASP A 325 3.76 19.13 13.45
C ASP A 325 2.90 20.02 14.35
N ALA A 326 1.57 19.85 14.31
CA ALA A 326 0.68 20.59 15.19
C ALA A 326 1.02 20.29 16.65
N THR A 327 1.23 21.34 17.44
CA THR A 327 1.35 21.21 18.90
C THR A 327 0.15 20.42 19.42
N PRO A 328 0.35 19.31 20.16
CA PRO A 328 -0.75 18.56 20.74
C PRO A 328 -1.60 19.51 21.57
N ASP A 329 -2.84 19.76 21.14
CA ASP A 329 -3.80 20.49 21.95
C ASP A 329 -4.57 19.46 22.79
N PRO A 330 -4.28 19.32 24.10
CA PRO A 330 -4.97 18.35 24.95
C PRO A 330 -6.48 18.60 25.07
N LYS A 331 -6.98 19.77 24.63
CA LYS A 331 -8.41 20.09 24.59
C LYS A 331 -9.04 19.90 23.20
N GLY A 332 -8.26 19.70 22.13
CA GLY A 332 -8.77 19.38 20.78
C GLY A 332 -9.72 20.41 20.16
N LEU A 333 -9.81 21.62 20.70
CA LEU A 333 -10.86 22.58 20.33
C LEU A 333 -10.47 23.34 19.07
N GLY A 334 -10.99 22.89 17.91
CA GLY A 334 -11.09 23.71 16.70
C GLY A 334 -10.38 23.21 15.44
N LYS A 335 -9.70 22.05 15.50
CA LYS A 335 -9.14 21.41 14.29
C LYS A 335 -9.90 20.13 13.95
N PRO A 336 -10.14 19.84 12.66
CA PRO A 336 -10.79 18.59 12.25
C PRO A 336 -9.96 17.35 12.59
N LEU A 337 -8.63 17.46 12.58
CA LEU A 337 -7.73 16.37 12.90
C LEU A 337 -6.53 16.89 13.70
N GLY A 338 -6.20 16.23 14.80
CA GLY A 338 -5.07 16.61 15.66
C GLY A 338 -4.22 15.41 16.08
N SER A 339 -2.90 15.54 16.07
CA SER A 339 -2.00 14.46 16.50
C SER A 339 -2.18 14.13 17.98
N ILE A 340 -2.12 12.82 18.29
CA ILE A 340 -2.07 12.31 19.65
C ILE A 340 -0.66 11.77 19.88
N PRO A 341 0.12 12.39 20.79
CA PRO A 341 1.48 11.95 21.05
C PRO A 341 1.48 10.56 21.67
N PRO A 342 2.51 9.74 21.38
CA PRO A 342 2.70 8.49 22.11
C PRO A 342 2.78 8.75 23.62
N ALA A 343 2.06 7.96 24.40
CA ALA A 343 2.15 8.02 25.86
C ALA A 343 3.48 7.43 26.33
N GLN A 344 4.51 8.27 26.50
CA GLN A 344 5.83 7.88 26.99
C GLN A 344 5.93 7.96 28.53
N GLN A 345 4.92 7.44 29.24
CA GLN A 345 4.94 7.44 30.71
C GLN A 345 5.64 6.19 31.23
N ARG A 346 6.73 6.39 31.98
CA ARG A 346 7.36 5.30 32.74
C ARG A 346 6.48 4.97 33.94
N VAL A 347 5.96 3.75 33.99
CA VAL A 347 5.17 3.24 35.12
C VAL A 347 6.02 2.26 35.91
N THR A 348 6.15 2.47 37.21
CA THR A 348 6.79 1.52 38.13
C THR A 348 5.69 0.73 38.84
N ILE A 349 5.61 -0.56 38.57
CA ILE A 349 4.65 -1.46 39.21
C ILE A 349 5.36 -2.19 40.36
N ARG A 350 4.77 -2.17 41.56
CA ARG A 350 5.21 -2.96 42.71
C ARG A 350 4.09 -3.94 43.08
N ALA A 351 4.33 -5.23 42.92
CA ALA A 351 3.43 -6.26 43.46
C ALA A 351 3.85 -6.60 44.89
N VAL A 352 2.88 -6.65 45.80
CA VAL A 352 3.09 -7.08 47.19
C VAL A 352 2.09 -8.17 47.54
N ASP A 353 2.53 -9.15 48.33
CA ASP A 353 1.61 -10.11 48.93
C ASP A 353 0.72 -9.40 49.96
N LYS A 354 -0.59 -9.67 49.91
CA LYS A 354 -1.59 -8.97 50.72
C LYS A 354 -1.45 -9.28 52.21
N ALA A 355 -1.05 -10.51 52.56
CA ALA A 355 -0.98 -10.95 53.96
C ALA A 355 0.31 -10.48 54.64
N SER A 356 1.44 -10.58 53.93
CA SER A 356 2.77 -10.26 54.47
C SER A 356 3.24 -8.83 54.16
N GLY A 357 2.62 -8.16 53.19
CA GLY A 357 3.04 -6.83 52.71
C GLY A 357 4.40 -6.82 51.99
N GLN A 358 5.00 -8.00 51.77
CA GLN A 358 6.32 -8.13 51.17
C GLN A 358 6.23 -8.11 49.65
N PRO A 359 7.24 -7.55 48.95
CA PRO A 359 7.33 -7.66 47.50
C PRO A 359 7.34 -9.12 47.06
N VAL A 360 6.58 -9.44 46.01
CA VAL A 360 6.66 -10.74 45.32
C VAL A 360 7.37 -10.56 43.98
N PRO A 361 8.16 -11.55 43.54
CA PRO A 361 8.72 -11.53 42.19
C PRO A 361 7.57 -11.45 41.16
N VAL A 362 7.71 -10.55 40.18
CA VAL A 362 6.74 -10.34 39.09
C VAL A 362 7.36 -10.73 37.77
#